data_AF-A0A6P0YFB1-F1
#
_entry.id   AF-A0A6P0YFB1-F1
#
_cell.length_a   1.000
_cell.length_b   1.000
_cell.length_c   1.000
_cell.angle_alpha   90.00
_cell.angle_beta   90.00
_cell.angle_gamma   90.00
#
_symmetry.space_group_name_H-M   'P 1'
#
loop_
_entity.id
_entity.type
_entity.pdbx_description
1 polymer ?
#
loop_
_entity_poly.entity_id
_entity_poly.type
_entity_poly.pdbx_seq_one_letter_code
_entity_poly.pdbx_strand_id
1 'polypeptide(L)'
;MTAIIQANKLNIIDVEHKFSLNQTDDIQFFREWFDNLPEITDIEKQVLDRAKANYLNAIKHREISENLVKMTVIAPLLAWANFYQ
;
A
#
# COMPACT_ATOMS: atom_id res chain seq x y z
N MET A 1 19.55 -5.48 26.48
CA MET A 1 18.59 -6.53 26.07
C MET A 1 17.82 -5.99 24.88
N THR A 2 17.85 -6.65 23.72
CA THR A 2 17.14 -6.20 22.52
C THR A 2 15.76 -6.85 22.46
N ALA A 3 14.70 -6.04 22.42
CA ALA A 3 13.33 -6.52 22.24
C ALA A 3 13.03 -6.70 20.75
N ILE A 4 12.59 -7.89 20.36
CA ILE A 4 12.17 -8.19 18.98
C ILE A 4 10.66 -8.00 18.90
N ILE A 5 10.20 -7.13 18.01
CA ILE A 5 8.78 -6.89 17.76
C ILE A 5 8.40 -7.57 16.44
N GLN A 6 7.33 -8.35 16.46
CA GLN A 6 6.80 -8.98 15.25
C GLN A 6 6.09 -7.93 14.39
N ALA A 7 6.42 -7.87 13.09
CA ALA A 7 5.88 -6.86 12.18
C ALA A 7 4.34 -6.90 12.09
N ASN A 8 3.73 -8.08 12.20
CA ASN A 8 2.27 -8.23 12.19
C ASN A 8 1.56 -7.61 13.40
N LYS A 9 2.28 -7.25 14.46
CA LYS A 9 1.74 -6.57 15.66
C LYS A 9 1.93 -5.06 15.62
N LEU A 10 2.42 -4.52 14.51
CA LEU A 10 2.63 -3.09 14.33
C LEU A 10 1.66 -2.59 13.24
N ASN A 11 0.99 -1.46 13.52
CA ASN A 11 0.35 -0.66 12.48
C ASN A 11 1.24 0.54 12.12
N ILE A 12 0.87 1.31 11.09
CA ILE A 12 1.65 2.46 10.62
C ILE A 12 1.88 3.47 11.76
N ILE A 13 0.85 3.76 12.56
CA ILE A 13 0.93 4.71 13.67
C ILE A 13 1.93 4.23 14.73
N ASP A 14 1.93 2.95 15.07
CA ASP A 14 2.93 2.38 15.98
C ASP A 14 4.35 2.62 15.46
N VAL A 15 4.55 2.46 14.16
CA VAL A 15 5.87 2.63 13.54
C VAL A 15 6.28 4.11 13.53
N GLU A 16 5.36 5.02 13.22
CA GLU A 16 5.59 6.47 13.25
C GLU A 16 5.93 6.95 14.67
N HIS A 17 5.16 6.54 15.68
CA HIS A 17 5.35 7.02 17.05
C HIS A 17 6.51 6.34 17.79
N LYS A 18 6.71 5.04 17.64
CA LYS A 18 7.74 4.30 18.40
C LYS A 18 9.14 4.46 17.83
N PHE A 19 9.25 4.68 16.52
CA PHE A 19 10.53 4.75 15.83
C PHE A 19 10.79 6.12 15.17
N SER A 20 9.87 7.08 15.30
CA SER A 20 9.97 8.41 14.67
C SER A 20 10.16 8.34 13.15
N LEU A 21 9.54 7.32 12.52
CA LEU A 21 9.57 7.13 11.09
C LEU A 21 8.44 7.92 10.42
N ASN A 22 8.62 8.25 9.15
CA ASN A 22 7.60 8.92 8.34
C ASN A 22 7.42 8.16 7.03
N GLN A 23 6.20 8.13 6.53
CA GLN A 23 5.93 7.59 5.19
C GLN A 23 6.55 8.52 4.13
N THR A 24 7.26 7.92 3.16
CA THR A 24 7.84 8.65 2.03
C THR A 24 6.97 8.50 0.78
N ASP A 25 6.68 9.63 0.13
CA ASP A 25 6.08 9.68 -1.21
C ASP A 25 7.11 9.98 -2.30
N ASP A 26 8.39 9.96 -1.95
CA ASP A 26 9.48 10.16 -2.90
C ASP A 26 9.60 8.94 -3.83
N ILE A 27 9.26 9.15 -5.10
CA ILE A 27 9.39 8.15 -6.17
C ILE A 27 10.86 7.71 -6.39
N GLN A 28 11.83 8.51 -5.93
CA GLN A 28 13.25 8.18 -6.05
C GLN A 28 13.76 7.26 -4.94
N PHE A 29 12.95 7.00 -3.90
CA PHE A 29 13.35 6.23 -2.73
C PHE A 29 13.49 4.73 -3.04
N PHE A 30 12.59 4.17 -3.85
CA PHE A 30 12.62 2.78 -4.33
C PHE A 30 12.62 2.74 -5.86
N ARG A 31 13.65 3.31 -6.48
CA ARG A 31 13.75 3.38 -7.96
C ARG A 31 13.69 2.00 -8.61
N GLU A 32 14.20 0.98 -7.94
CA GLU A 32 14.16 -0.39 -8.43
C GLU A 32 12.73 -0.93 -8.65
N TRP A 33 11.71 -0.31 -8.05
CA TRP A 33 10.31 -0.69 -8.27
C TRP A 33 9.68 0.00 -9.48
N PHE A 34 10.27 1.09 -9.97
CA PHE A 34 9.75 1.90 -11.07
C PHE A 34 10.59 1.78 -12.35
N ASP A 35 11.85 1.37 -12.22
CA ASP A 35 12.74 1.17 -13.36
C ASP A 35 12.24 0.04 -14.27
N ASN A 36 12.27 0.29 -15.59
CA ASN A 36 11.87 -0.66 -16.64
C ASN A 36 10.40 -1.13 -16.59
N LEU A 37 9.51 -0.39 -15.93
CA LEU A 37 8.07 -0.64 -16.03
C LEU A 37 7.50 -0.09 -17.35
N PRO A 38 6.45 -0.72 -17.91
CA PRO A 38 5.71 -0.15 -19.02
C PRO A 38 5.05 1.16 -18.61
N GLU A 39 4.96 2.11 -19.54
CA GLU A 39 4.19 3.33 -19.32
C GLU A 39 2.69 3.00 -19.23
N ILE A 40 2.03 3.64 -18.27
CA ILE A 40 0.59 3.57 -18.07
C ILE A 40 -0.03 4.95 -18.32
N THR A 41 -1.27 4.94 -18.79
CA THR A 41 -2.07 6.14 -19.07
C THR A 41 -2.42 6.90 -17.78
N ASP A 42 -2.82 8.16 -17.91
CA ASP A 42 -3.22 8.96 -16.76
C ASP A 42 -4.45 8.40 -16.03
N ILE A 43 -5.36 7.76 -16.78
CA ILE A 43 -6.54 7.10 -16.21
C ILE A 43 -6.12 5.91 -15.35
N GLU A 44 -5.17 5.10 -15.85
CA GLU A 44 -4.60 3.97 -15.10
C GLU A 44 -3.93 4.45 -13.82
N LYS A 45 -3.12 5.50 -13.89
CA LYS A 45 -2.47 6.11 -12.72
C LYS A 45 -3.50 6.53 -11.68
N GLN A 46 -4.56 7.24 -12.08
CA GLN A 46 -5.60 7.68 -11.16
C GLN A 46 -6.32 6.51 -10.45
N VAL A 47 -6.55 5.41 -11.17
CA VAL A 47 -7.17 4.21 -10.59
C VAL A 47 -6.23 3.57 -9.56
N LEU A 48 -4.95 3.43 -9.89
CA LEU A 48 -3.93 2.88 -8.99
C LEU A 48 -3.72 3.77 -7.76
N ASP A 49 -3.67 5.09 -7.94
CA ASP A 49 -3.53 6.06 -6.85
C ASP A 49 -4.71 5.97 -5.88
N ARG A 50 -5.93 5.80 -6.39
CA ARG A 50 -7.12 5.60 -5.56
C ARG A 50 -7.04 4.29 -4.78
N ALA A 51 -6.60 3.21 -5.40
CA ALA A 51 -6.41 1.92 -4.71
C ALA A 51 -5.34 2.03 -3.60
N LYS A 52 -4.20 2.68 -3.91
CA LYS A 52 -3.12 2.97 -2.93
C LYS A 52 -3.66 3.77 -1.76
N ALA A 53 -4.35 4.87 -2.01
CA ALA A 53 -4.91 5.74 -0.96
C ALA A 53 -5.93 5.01 -0.08
N ASN A 54 -6.84 4.24 -0.68
CA ASN A 54 -7.82 3.44 0.06
C ASN A 54 -7.16 2.42 0.97
N TYR A 55 -6.15 1.71 0.47
CA TYR A 55 -5.40 0.74 1.24
C TYR A 55 -4.67 1.38 2.43
N LEU A 56 -3.89 2.44 2.17
CA LEU A 56 -3.13 3.16 3.22
C LEU A 56 -4.06 3.69 4.31
N ASN A 57 -5.18 4.29 3.94
CA ASN A 57 -6.18 4.78 4.90
C ASN A 57 -6.77 3.64 5.74
N ALA A 58 -7.01 2.47 5.14
CA ALA A 58 -7.58 1.31 5.83
C ALA A 58 -6.60 0.69 6.84
N ILE A 59 -5.30 0.63 6.52
CA ILE A 59 -4.28 0.01 7.37
C ILE A 59 -3.68 0.98 8.41
N LYS A 60 -3.96 2.28 8.31
CA LYS A 60 -3.41 3.29 9.22
C LYS A 60 -3.72 2.99 10.70
N HIS A 61 -4.93 2.50 10.98
CA HIS A 61 -5.42 2.23 12.34
C HIS A 61 -5.67 0.74 12.64
N ARG A 62 -5.36 -0.17 11.71
CA ARG A 62 -5.76 -1.58 11.81
C ARG A 62 -4.65 -2.51 11.37
N GLU A 63 -4.68 -3.73 11.89
CA GLU A 63 -3.84 -4.81 11.40
C GLU A 63 -4.22 -5.18 9.96
N ILE A 64 -3.21 -5.48 9.15
CA ILE A 64 -3.41 -5.88 7.76
C ILE A 64 -4.06 -7.27 7.77
N SER A 65 -5.24 -7.39 7.16
CA SER A 65 -5.92 -8.66 6.96
C SER A 65 -6.09 -8.97 5.48
N GLU A 66 -6.13 -10.26 5.14
CA GLU A 66 -6.35 -10.70 3.77
C GLU A 66 -7.64 -10.13 3.17
N ASN A 67 -8.72 -10.12 3.95
CA ASN A 67 -10.00 -9.55 3.49
C ASN A 67 -9.91 -8.05 3.20
N LEU A 68 -9.17 -7.29 4.02
CA LEU A 68 -8.93 -5.86 3.77
C LEU A 68 -8.18 -5.66 2.46
N VAL A 69 -7.11 -6.42 2.23
CA VAL A 69 -6.34 -6.37 0.97
C VAL A 69 -7.24 -6.73 -0.23
N LYS A 70 -8.05 -7.78 -0.09
CA LYS A 70 -9.02 -8.19 -1.11
C LYS A 70 -9.97 -7.06 -1.49
N MET A 71 -10.57 -6.40 -0.52
CA MET A 71 -11.59 -5.37 -0.78
C MET A 71 -11.00 -4.04 -1.26
N THR A 72 -9.82 -3.65 -0.77
CA THR A 72 -9.26 -2.31 -1.03
C THR A 72 -8.33 -2.25 -2.22
N VAL A 73 -7.71 -3.38 -2.61
CA VAL A 73 -6.73 -3.45 -3.69
C VAL A 73 -7.15 -4.46 -4.75
N ILE A 74 -7.36 -5.73 -4.39
CA ILE A 74 -7.53 -6.80 -5.40
C ILE A 74 -8.85 -6.63 -6.18
N ALA A 75 -9.97 -6.51 -5.48
CA ALA A 75 -11.28 -6.36 -6.11
C ALA A 75 -11.37 -5.14 -7.06
N PRO A 76 -10.93 -3.92 -6.70
CA PRO A 76 -10.96 -2.79 -7.63
C PRO A 76 -10.04 -2.99 -8.84
N LEU A 77 -8.87 -3.62 -8.67
CA LEU A 77 -7.97 -3.89 -9.79
C LEU A 77 -8.56 -4.94 -10.75
N LEU A 78 -9.13 -6.03 -10.22
CA LEU A 78 -9.76 -7.06 -11.05
C LEU A 78 -10.98 -6.52 -11.80
N ALA A 79 -11.78 -5.67 -11.16
CA ALA A 79 -12.90 -5.01 -11.80
C ALA A 79 -12.45 -4.07 -12.92
N TRP A 80 -11.40 -3.29 -12.67
CA TRP A 80 -10.86 -2.36 -13.65
C TRP A 80 -10.21 -3.06 -14.85
N ALA A 81 -9.49 -4.16 -14.61
CA ALA A 81 -8.90 -4.99 -15.65
C ALA A 81 -9.89 -6.01 -16.24
N ASN A 82 -11.18 -5.89 -15.93
CA ASN A 82 -12.26 -6.64 -16.56
C ASN A 82 -12.17 -8.17 -16.40
N PHE A 83 -11.66 -8.65 -15.25
CA PHE A 83 -11.45 -10.08 -14.96
C PHE A 83 -12.71 -10.84 -14.51
N TYR A 84 -13.83 -10.17 -14.26
CA TYR A 84 -15.07 -10.79 -13.75
C TYR A 84 -16.08 -11.16 -14.86
N GLN A 85 -15.63 -11.18 -16.11
CA GLN A 85 -16.46 -11.55 -17.27
C GLN A 85 -16.54 -13.05 -17.49
#